data_AF-A0A1Q9NCU7-F1
#
_entry.id   AF-A0A1Q9NCU7-F1
#
_cell.length_a   1.000
_cell.length_b   1.000
_cell.length_c   1.000
_cell.angle_alpha   90.00
_cell.angle_beta   90.00
_cell.angle_gamma   90.00
#
_symmetry.space_group_name_H-M   'P 1'
#
loop_
_entity.id
_entity.type
_entity.pdbx_description
1 polymer ?
#
loop_
_entity_poly.entity_id
_entity_poly.type
_entity_poly.pdbx_seq_one_letter_code
_entity_poly.pdbx_strand_id
1 'polypeptide(L)'
;MITTVEEALAFIRDQKIVTLSMTKTFPSLINEIVDEPIEGSWWGHPKGNEIWIISEGVKDSVDILTTKMLYGKVTFIYKSLWPSLYKIVTDSNWRERRITKLNTLGRKILNELQIKQKIRFDQLNLEGEAGKNQKKVLMKVRHKLEASLLIHSEQLHTTKGYHITQIKLWEEWATDKVKQISATLKFKDAMSQIAKFCKDTELEFFE
;
A
#
# COMPACT_ATOMS: atom_id res chain seq x y z
N MET A 1 -20.09 1.47 -15.53
CA MET A 1 -19.21 0.28 -15.59
C MET A 1 -17.90 0.69 -16.23
N ILE A 2 -16.79 0.52 -15.51
CA ILE A 2 -15.44 0.82 -15.98
C ILE A 2 -14.96 -0.32 -16.86
N THR A 3 -14.52 -0.01 -18.07
CA THR A 3 -14.07 -0.98 -19.08
C THR A 3 -12.65 -0.73 -19.55
N THR A 4 -12.08 0.43 -19.23
CA THR A 4 -10.74 0.85 -19.66
C THR A 4 -9.87 1.31 -18.48
N VAL A 5 -8.56 1.37 -18.71
CA VAL A 5 -7.60 1.91 -17.73
C VAL A 5 -7.84 3.40 -17.50
N GLU A 6 -8.19 4.15 -18.55
CA GLU A 6 -8.44 5.58 -18.51
C GLU A 6 -9.66 5.91 -17.63
N GLU A 7 -10.74 5.15 -17.78
CA GLU A 7 -11.93 5.27 -16.91
C GLU A 7 -11.60 4.94 -15.46
N ALA A 8 -10.80 3.89 -15.22
CA ALA A 8 -10.34 3.53 -13.88
C ALA A 8 -9.50 4.65 -13.24
N LEU A 9 -8.60 5.26 -14.01
CA LEU A 9 -7.79 6.40 -13.54
C LEU A 9 -8.63 7.64 -13.27
N ALA A 10 -9.63 7.93 -14.11
CA ALA A 10 -10.58 9.03 -13.87
C ALA A 10 -11.37 8.80 -12.58
N PHE A 11 -11.89 7.59 -12.37
CA PHE A 11 -12.58 7.21 -11.14
C PHE A 11 -11.69 7.37 -9.90
N ILE A 12 -10.45 6.87 -9.93
CA ILE A 12 -9.52 7.01 -8.80
C ILE A 12 -9.12 8.47 -8.58
N ARG A 13 -9.00 9.27 -9.64
CA ARG A 13 -8.75 10.71 -9.54
C ARG A 13 -9.88 11.42 -8.80
N ASP A 14 -11.12 11.01 -8.97
CA ASP A 14 -12.27 11.62 -8.32
C ASP A 14 -12.45 11.15 -6.87
N GLN A 15 -12.34 9.84 -6.64
CA GLN A 15 -12.46 9.25 -5.30
C GLN A 15 -11.22 9.46 -4.41
N LYS A 16 -10.06 9.74 -5.01
CA LYS A 16 -8.71 9.89 -4.42
C LYS A 16 -8.12 8.66 -3.75
N ILE A 17 -8.93 7.87 -3.05
CA ILE A 17 -8.54 6.65 -2.35
C ILE A 17 -9.54 5.55 -2.72
N VAL A 18 -9.05 4.49 -3.35
CA VAL A 18 -9.87 3.37 -3.84
C VAL A 18 -9.18 2.06 -3.50
N THR A 19 -9.90 1.06 -2.99
CA THR A 19 -9.34 -0.28 -2.84
C THR A 19 -9.50 -1.06 -4.14
N LEU A 20 -8.58 -1.99 -4.43
CA LEU A 20 -8.76 -2.89 -5.58
C LEU A 20 -10.01 -3.76 -5.39
N SER A 21 -10.19 -4.27 -4.18
CA SER A 21 -11.29 -5.19 -3.82
C SER A 21 -12.16 -4.61 -2.71
N MET A 22 -13.42 -5.07 -2.63
CA MET A 22 -14.40 -4.58 -1.68
C MET A 22 -13.88 -4.64 -0.24
N THR A 23 -14.02 -3.52 0.46
CA THR A 23 -13.55 -3.36 1.83
C THR A 23 -14.47 -2.41 2.59
N LYS A 24 -15.26 -2.93 3.53
CA LYS A 24 -16.27 -2.16 4.28
C LYS A 24 -17.06 -1.20 3.35
N THR A 25 -17.00 0.11 3.63
CA THR A 25 -17.71 1.19 2.93
C THR A 25 -16.82 1.95 1.93
N PHE A 26 -15.64 1.43 1.59
CA PHE A 26 -14.70 2.10 0.70
C PHE A 26 -15.01 1.78 -0.78
N PRO A 27 -14.84 2.76 -1.69
CA PRO A 27 -14.95 2.52 -3.13
C PRO A 27 -13.99 1.41 -3.58
N SER A 28 -14.47 0.52 -4.42
CA SER A 28 -13.75 -0.67 -4.89
C SER A 28 -13.66 -0.65 -6.42
N LEU A 29 -12.45 -0.65 -6.97
CA LEU A 29 -12.27 -0.67 -8.44
C LEU A 29 -12.97 -1.87 -9.07
N ILE A 30 -12.88 -3.04 -8.43
CA ILE A 30 -13.57 -4.24 -8.90
C ILE A 30 -15.08 -4.06 -8.99
N ASN A 31 -15.71 -3.36 -8.05
CA ASN A 31 -17.17 -3.14 -8.06
C ASN A 31 -17.59 -2.16 -9.16
N GLU A 32 -16.69 -1.30 -9.62
CA GLU A 32 -16.97 -0.41 -10.75
C GLU A 32 -16.77 -1.10 -12.10
N ILE A 33 -15.89 -2.11 -12.16
CA ILE A 33 -15.67 -2.96 -13.35
C ILE A 33 -16.78 -4.02 -13.47
N VAL A 34 -17.20 -4.57 -12.33
CA VAL A 34 -18.20 -5.63 -12.23
C VAL A 34 -19.42 -5.08 -11.50
N ASP A 35 -20.53 -4.93 -12.22
CA ASP A 35 -21.80 -4.38 -11.70
C ASP A 35 -22.60 -5.42 -10.89
N GLU A 36 -21.90 -6.38 -10.27
CA GLU A 36 -22.48 -7.42 -9.43
C GLU A 36 -21.52 -7.79 -8.27
N PRO A 37 -22.03 -8.30 -7.14
CA PRO A 37 -21.17 -8.76 -6.05
C PRO A 37 -20.28 -9.92 -6.48
N ILE A 38 -18.98 -9.85 -6.20
CA ILE A 38 -18.07 -10.99 -6.38
C ILE A 38 -18.10 -11.87 -5.12
N GLU A 39 -18.59 -13.10 -5.26
CA GLU A 39 -18.45 -14.15 -4.25
C GLU A 39 -17.05 -14.77 -4.32
N GLY A 40 -16.27 -14.64 -3.24
CA GLY A 40 -14.94 -15.24 -3.14
C GLY A 40 -13.84 -14.46 -3.88
N SER A 41 -12.97 -15.17 -4.60
CA SER A 41 -11.79 -14.57 -5.25
C SER A 41 -12.14 -14.09 -6.65
N TRP A 42 -11.94 -12.80 -6.92
CA TRP A 42 -12.16 -12.21 -8.25
C TRP A 42 -11.36 -12.88 -9.38
N TRP A 43 -10.26 -13.55 -9.06
CA TRP A 43 -9.47 -14.34 -10.03
C TRP A 43 -10.28 -15.43 -10.73
N GLY A 44 -11.31 -15.97 -10.07
CA GLY A 44 -12.20 -16.99 -10.65
C GLY A 44 -13.42 -16.41 -11.35
N HIS A 45 -13.59 -15.08 -11.34
CA HIS A 45 -14.74 -14.42 -11.95
C HIS A 45 -14.63 -14.47 -13.50
N PRO A 46 -15.74 -14.57 -14.25
CA PRO A 46 -15.70 -14.50 -15.72
C PRO A 46 -14.97 -13.26 -16.27
N LYS A 47 -15.07 -12.13 -15.55
CA LYS A 47 -14.34 -10.87 -15.83
C LYS A 47 -12.95 -10.78 -15.19
N GLY A 48 -12.39 -11.89 -14.68
CA GLY A 48 -11.11 -11.89 -13.97
C GLY A 48 -9.97 -11.31 -14.81
N ASN A 49 -9.94 -11.62 -16.11
CA ASN A 49 -8.95 -11.04 -17.03
C ASN A 49 -9.13 -9.53 -17.22
N GLU A 50 -10.37 -9.03 -17.35
CA GLU A 50 -10.65 -7.58 -17.44
C GLU A 50 -10.18 -6.85 -16.18
N ILE A 51 -10.52 -7.39 -15.01
CA ILE A 51 -10.08 -6.86 -13.70
C ILE A 51 -8.56 -6.81 -13.65
N TRP A 52 -7.88 -7.89 -14.05
CA TRP A 52 -6.43 -7.96 -14.03
C TRP A 52 -5.82 -6.88 -14.95
N ILE A 53 -6.21 -6.83 -16.23
CA ILE A 53 -5.71 -5.86 -17.21
C ILE A 53 -5.87 -4.43 -16.71
N ILE A 54 -7.08 -4.07 -16.27
CA ILE A 54 -7.39 -2.71 -15.80
C ILE A 54 -6.57 -2.40 -14.54
N SER A 55 -6.51 -3.33 -13.59
CA SER A 55 -5.78 -3.11 -12.33
C SER A 55 -4.27 -2.99 -12.51
N GLU A 56 -3.66 -3.74 -13.44
CA GLU A 56 -2.24 -3.60 -13.75
C GLU A 56 -1.97 -2.27 -14.46
N GLY A 57 -2.79 -1.87 -15.44
CA GLY A 57 -2.67 -0.57 -16.09
C GLY A 57 -2.80 0.61 -15.12
N VAL A 58 -3.65 0.49 -14.09
CA VAL A 58 -3.75 1.46 -13.00
C VAL A 58 -2.47 1.50 -12.16
N LYS A 59 -1.87 0.34 -11.83
CA LYS A 59 -0.63 0.25 -11.05
C LYS A 59 0.57 0.85 -11.78
N ASP A 60 0.61 0.72 -13.11
CA ASP A 60 1.67 1.25 -13.96
C ASP A 60 1.58 2.78 -14.15
N SER A 61 0.47 3.40 -13.73
CA SER A 61 0.29 4.85 -13.85
C SER A 61 1.17 5.62 -12.87
N VAL A 62 1.90 6.61 -13.39
CA VAL A 62 2.72 7.56 -12.62
C VAL A 62 1.91 8.48 -11.70
N ASP A 63 0.57 8.45 -11.79
CA ASP A 63 -0.33 9.25 -10.96
C ASP A 63 -0.88 8.47 -9.75
N ILE A 64 -0.58 7.16 -9.67
CA ILE A 64 -1.14 6.25 -8.69
C ILE A 64 -0.05 5.67 -7.79
N LEU A 65 -0.25 5.80 -6.49
CA LEU A 65 0.49 5.04 -5.49
C LEU A 65 -0.32 3.80 -5.12
N THR A 66 0.29 2.63 -5.23
CA THR A 66 -0.29 1.37 -4.74
C THR A 66 0.29 1.02 -3.37
N THR A 67 -0.57 0.85 -2.36
CA THR A 67 -0.14 0.49 -0.99
C THR A 67 -1.16 -0.43 -0.30
N LYS A 68 -0.98 -0.72 1.00
CA LYS A 68 -1.88 -1.53 1.83
C LYS A 68 -2.42 -0.78 3.04
N MET A 69 -2.87 0.45 2.81
CA MET A 69 -3.38 1.36 3.85
C MET A 69 -4.71 0.90 4.45
N LEU A 70 -5.62 0.36 3.64
CA LEU A 70 -6.97 0.03 4.09
C LEU A 70 -7.11 -1.47 4.32
N TYR A 71 -7.14 -1.89 5.58
CA TYR A 71 -7.35 -3.29 6.01
C TYR A 71 -6.38 -4.30 5.35
N GLY A 72 -5.16 -3.86 5.03
CA GLY A 72 -4.16 -4.69 4.35
C GLY A 72 -4.48 -5.00 2.88
N LYS A 73 -5.51 -4.36 2.31
CA LYS A 73 -5.92 -4.53 0.92
C LYS A 73 -5.15 -3.59 0.01
N VAL A 74 -4.94 -4.02 -1.23
CA VAL A 74 -4.37 -3.16 -2.27
C VAL A 74 -5.23 -1.90 -2.37
N THR A 75 -4.58 -0.76 -2.14
CA THR A 75 -5.20 0.57 -2.08
C THR A 75 -4.48 1.47 -3.08
N PHE A 76 -5.23 2.10 -3.97
CA PHE A 76 -4.77 3.09 -4.92
C PHE A 76 -4.97 4.49 -4.33
N ILE A 77 -3.92 5.29 -4.33
CA ILE A 77 -3.92 6.66 -3.80
C ILE A 77 -3.47 7.60 -4.92
N TYR A 78 -4.36 8.52 -5.30
CA TYR A 78 -4.09 9.51 -6.33
C TYR A 78 -3.03 10.54 -5.88
N LYS A 79 -2.17 10.97 -6.82
CA LYS A 79 -1.00 11.84 -6.55
C LYS A 79 -1.23 13.10 -5.73
N SER A 80 -2.43 13.67 -5.77
CA SER A 80 -2.74 14.86 -4.97
C SER A 80 -2.67 14.61 -3.46
N LEU A 81 -2.76 13.36 -3.00
CA LEU A 81 -2.68 13.00 -1.59
C LEU A 81 -1.29 12.51 -1.14
N TRP A 82 -0.35 12.32 -2.07
CA TRP A 82 0.98 11.79 -1.74
C TRP A 82 1.75 12.61 -0.71
N PRO A 83 1.80 13.95 -0.79
CA PRO A 83 2.50 14.74 0.24
C PRO A 83 1.90 14.59 1.63
N SER A 84 0.57 14.46 1.72
CA SER A 84 -0.15 14.29 2.98
C SER A 84 0.08 12.91 3.56
N LEU A 85 0.00 11.86 2.74
CA LEU A 85 0.36 10.50 3.17
C LEU A 85 1.82 10.47 3.63
N TYR A 86 2.74 11.00 2.82
CA TYR A 86 4.16 11.01 3.13
C TYR A 86 4.43 11.74 4.45
N LYS A 87 3.84 12.92 4.67
CA LYS A 87 3.93 13.67 5.94
C LYS A 87 3.56 12.81 7.15
N ILE A 88 2.51 11.99 7.03
CA ILE A 88 2.01 11.16 8.12
C ILE A 88 2.95 9.98 8.37
N VAL A 89 3.29 9.21 7.33
CA VAL A 89 4.07 7.98 7.48
C VAL A 89 5.53 8.23 7.83
N THR A 90 6.04 9.45 7.66
CA THR A 90 7.38 9.86 8.12
C THR A 90 7.38 10.64 9.44
N ASP A 91 6.22 10.94 10.03
CA ASP A 91 6.16 11.65 11.32
C ASP A 91 6.70 10.78 12.45
N SER A 92 7.65 11.31 13.22
CA SER A 92 8.37 10.54 14.24
C SER A 92 7.44 9.98 15.33
N ASN A 93 6.50 10.79 15.82
CA ASN A 93 5.57 10.37 16.87
C ASN A 93 4.60 9.31 16.34
N TRP A 94 4.10 9.49 15.12
CA TRP A 94 3.20 8.54 14.46
C TRP A 94 3.89 7.19 14.21
N ARG A 95 5.15 7.22 13.76
CA ARG A 95 5.98 6.03 13.53
C ARG A 95 6.31 5.31 14.83
N GLU A 96 6.74 6.02 15.87
CA GLU A 96 7.12 5.43 17.15
C GLU A 96 5.98 4.59 17.74
N ARG A 97 4.75 5.12 17.77
CA ARG A 97 3.55 4.40 18.22
C ARG A 97 3.28 3.09 17.46
N ARG A 98 3.71 2.99 16.20
CA ARG A 98 3.54 1.79 15.38
C ARG A 98 4.70 0.83 15.54
N ILE A 99 5.91 1.34 15.71
CA ILE A 99 7.11 0.54 15.98
C ILE A 99 6.97 -0.22 17.31
N THR A 100 6.36 0.39 18.34
CA THR A 100 6.11 -0.29 19.64
C THR A 100 5.17 -1.49 19.52
N LYS A 101 4.27 -1.50 18.53
CA LYS A 101 3.36 -2.63 18.22
C LYS A 101 4.04 -3.75 17.43
N LEU A 102 5.30 -3.59 17.00
CA LEU A 102 6.02 -4.62 16.24
C LEU A 102 6.66 -5.67 17.16
N ASN A 103 6.70 -6.91 16.67
CA ASN A 103 7.51 -7.94 17.29
C ASN A 103 9.02 -7.71 17.03
N THR A 104 9.87 -8.48 17.71
CA THR A 104 11.35 -8.39 17.55
C THR A 104 11.78 -8.48 16.10
N LEU A 105 11.15 -9.38 15.33
CA LEU A 105 11.53 -9.58 13.95
C LEU A 105 11.15 -8.40 13.03
N GLY A 106 9.96 -7.81 13.22
CA GLY A 106 9.55 -6.61 12.49
C GLY A 106 10.49 -5.44 12.75
N ARG A 107 10.94 -5.28 13.99
CA ARG A 107 11.94 -4.26 14.35
C ARG A 107 13.29 -4.51 13.69
N LYS A 108 13.77 -5.75 13.64
CA LYS A 108 15.00 -6.11 12.92
C LYS A 108 14.94 -5.77 11.44
N ILE A 109 13.86 -6.16 10.75
CA ILE A 109 13.67 -5.84 9.33
C ILE A 109 13.63 -4.32 9.12
N LEU A 110 12.96 -3.57 10.01
CA LEU A 110 12.91 -2.11 9.91
C LEU A 110 14.30 -1.48 10.10
N ASN A 111 15.10 -1.96 11.05
CA ASN A 111 16.47 -1.51 11.26
C ASN A 111 17.36 -1.82 10.05
N GLU A 112 17.22 -3.00 9.44
CA GLU A 112 17.93 -3.32 8.20
C GLU A 112 17.54 -2.36 7.05
N LEU A 113 16.25 -2.01 6.96
CA LEU A 113 15.77 -1.04 5.98
C LEU A 113 16.31 0.37 6.23
N GLN A 114 16.53 0.78 7.48
CA GLN A 114 17.18 2.06 7.78
C GLN A 114 18.62 2.14 7.25
N ILE A 115 19.32 1.00 7.20
CA ILE A 115 20.68 0.92 6.67
C ILE A 115 20.66 0.80 5.14
N LYS A 116 19.83 -0.10 4.60
CA LYS A 116 19.84 -0.48 3.18
C LYS A 116 18.89 0.34 2.30
N GLN A 117 17.97 1.11 2.90
CA GLN A 117 16.85 1.87 2.29
C GLN A 117 15.79 1.02 1.56
N LYS A 118 16.22 -0.07 0.91
CA LYS A 118 15.38 -1.05 0.21
C LYS A 118 15.95 -2.45 0.31
N ILE A 119 15.07 -3.44 0.34
CA ILE A 119 15.42 -4.86 0.41
C ILE A 119 14.47 -5.65 -0.47
N ARG A 120 15.04 -6.56 -1.26
CA ARG A 120 14.27 -7.61 -1.94
C ARG A 120 13.80 -8.63 -0.93
N PHE A 121 12.49 -8.83 -0.84
CA PHE A 121 11.89 -9.62 0.23
C PHE A 121 12.29 -11.10 0.19
N ASP A 122 12.55 -11.64 -0.99
CA ASP A 122 13.07 -13.00 -1.20
C ASP A 122 14.51 -13.19 -0.69
N GLN A 123 15.26 -12.09 -0.53
CA GLN A 123 16.65 -12.10 -0.03
C GLN A 123 16.74 -11.91 1.49
N LEU A 124 15.62 -11.73 2.18
CA LEU A 124 15.61 -11.69 3.64
C LEU A 124 15.90 -13.08 4.19
N ASN A 125 17.14 -13.28 4.65
CA ASN A 125 17.53 -14.45 5.42
C ASN A 125 17.57 -14.10 6.91
N LEU A 126 16.90 -14.90 7.71
CA LEU A 126 16.85 -14.78 9.17
C LEU A 126 17.29 -16.12 9.74
N GLU A 127 18.60 -16.38 9.64
CA GLU A 127 19.16 -17.62 10.16
C GLU A 127 18.84 -17.75 11.66
N GLY A 128 18.37 -18.93 12.06
CA GLY A 128 18.13 -19.28 13.46
C GLY A 128 16.80 -18.85 14.08
N GLU A 129 16.07 -17.87 13.54
CA GLU A 129 14.89 -17.29 14.24
C GLU A 129 13.53 -17.86 13.82
N ALA A 130 13.43 -18.49 12.64
CA ALA A 130 12.12 -18.80 12.04
C ALA A 130 11.88 -20.29 11.73
N GLY A 131 12.87 -21.15 12.00
CA GLY A 131 12.78 -22.61 11.86
C GLY A 131 12.27 -23.10 10.50
N LYS A 132 11.68 -24.30 10.46
CA LYS A 132 11.14 -24.92 9.22
C LYS A 132 10.03 -24.12 8.52
N ASN A 133 9.48 -23.07 9.15
CA ASN A 133 8.35 -22.26 8.66
C ASN A 133 8.72 -20.80 8.35
N GLN A 134 10.02 -20.52 8.09
CA GLN A 134 10.55 -19.17 7.89
C GLN A 134 9.77 -18.30 6.92
N LYS A 135 9.45 -18.82 5.73
CA LYS A 135 8.70 -18.08 4.70
C LYS A 135 7.34 -17.59 5.21
N LYS A 136 6.60 -18.43 5.94
CA LYS A 136 5.27 -18.07 6.48
C LYS A 136 5.38 -17.01 7.57
N VAL A 137 6.40 -17.10 8.42
CA VAL A 137 6.68 -16.11 9.47
C VAL A 137 7.05 -14.76 8.87
N LEU A 138 7.99 -14.74 7.92
CA LEU A 138 8.38 -13.56 7.17
C LEU A 138 7.19 -12.88 6.51
N MET A 139 6.34 -13.63 5.82
CA MET A 139 5.14 -13.10 5.16
C MET A 139 4.19 -12.41 6.15
N LYS A 140 3.97 -12.99 7.34
CA LYS A 140 3.15 -12.37 8.38
C LYS A 140 3.75 -11.06 8.88
N VAL A 141 5.07 -11.02 9.09
CA VAL A 141 5.77 -9.80 9.53
C VAL A 141 5.70 -8.73 8.45
N ARG A 142 5.91 -9.08 7.18
CA ARG A 142 5.75 -8.15 6.05
C ARG A 142 4.36 -7.55 6.01
N HIS A 143 3.31 -8.38 6.10
CA HIS A 143 1.93 -7.89 6.11
C HIS A 143 1.66 -6.92 7.26
N LYS A 144 2.23 -7.17 8.46
CA LYS A 144 2.11 -6.25 9.60
C LYS A 144 2.85 -4.93 9.35
N LEU A 145 4.04 -4.97 8.75
CA LEU A 145 4.81 -3.78 8.37
C LEU A 145 4.10 -2.96 7.28
N GLU A 146 3.53 -3.62 6.27
CA GLU A 146 2.74 -3.01 5.20
C GLU A 146 1.46 -2.36 5.75
N ALA A 147 0.69 -3.08 6.59
CA ALA A 147 -0.56 -2.58 7.17
C ALA A 147 -0.34 -1.42 8.15
N SER A 148 0.81 -1.40 8.85
CA SER A 148 1.21 -0.27 9.69
C SER A 148 1.81 0.90 8.89
N LEU A 149 1.97 0.76 7.57
CA LEU A 149 2.66 1.70 6.68
C LEU A 149 4.02 2.16 7.21
N LEU A 150 4.73 1.32 7.96
CA LEU A 150 6.10 1.64 8.36
C LEU A 150 7.08 1.51 7.19
N ILE A 151 6.68 0.73 6.17
CA ILE A 151 7.37 0.49 4.92
C ILE A 151 6.41 0.68 3.75
N HIS A 152 6.96 0.84 2.56
CA HIS A 152 6.24 0.71 1.31
C HIS A 152 6.73 -0.53 0.54
N SER A 153 5.81 -1.25 -0.09
CA SER A 153 6.09 -2.47 -0.85
C SER A 153 5.70 -2.29 -2.31
N GLU A 154 6.58 -2.67 -3.23
CA GLU A 154 6.30 -2.69 -4.66
C GLU A 154 6.54 -4.08 -5.25
N GLN A 155 5.83 -4.40 -6.32
CA GLN A 155 6.05 -5.61 -7.09
C GLN A 155 6.95 -5.29 -8.28
N LEU A 156 8.10 -5.96 -8.35
CA LEU A 156 9.01 -5.87 -9.49
C LEU A 156 8.72 -7.01 -10.46
N HIS A 157 8.48 -6.68 -11.72
CA HIS A 157 8.47 -7.65 -12.80
C HIS A 157 9.88 -8.16 -13.04
N THR A 158 10.08 -9.47 -12.87
CA THR A 158 11.33 -10.09 -13.32
C THR A 158 11.24 -10.41 -14.81
N THR A 159 12.40 -10.48 -15.47
CA THR A 159 12.53 -10.95 -16.86
C THR A 159 12.00 -12.37 -17.09
N LYS A 160 11.73 -13.13 -16.02
CA LYS A 160 11.19 -14.50 -16.05
C LYS A 160 9.69 -14.58 -15.69
N GLY A 161 8.99 -13.46 -15.61
CA GLY A 161 7.53 -13.42 -15.44
C GLY A 161 7.00 -13.68 -14.02
N TYR A 162 7.87 -13.88 -13.02
CA TYR A 162 7.45 -13.93 -11.62
C TYR A 162 7.61 -12.56 -10.95
N HIS A 163 6.65 -12.16 -10.11
CA HIS A 163 6.73 -10.93 -9.32
C HIS A 163 7.62 -11.13 -8.10
N ILE A 164 8.57 -10.22 -7.90
CA ILE A 164 9.36 -10.14 -6.67
C ILE A 164 8.89 -8.95 -5.86
N THR A 165 8.64 -9.15 -4.56
CA THR A 165 8.32 -8.03 -3.68
C THR A 165 9.59 -7.33 -3.24
N GLN A 166 9.69 -6.03 -3.50
CA GLN A 166 10.69 -5.16 -2.89
C GLN A 166 10.01 -4.34 -1.80
N ILE A 167 10.64 -4.29 -0.62
CA ILE A 167 10.22 -3.43 0.48
C ILE A 167 11.22 -2.28 0.59
N LYS A 168 10.73 -1.07 0.85
CA LYS A 168 11.55 0.14 0.99
C LYS A 168 10.98 1.08 2.04
N LEU A 169 11.82 1.98 2.52
CA LEU A 169 11.37 3.12 3.31
C LEU A 169 10.58 4.10 2.44
N TRP A 170 9.69 4.89 3.07
CA TRP A 170 8.89 5.88 2.35
C TRP A 170 9.74 6.99 1.75
N GLU A 171 10.87 7.29 2.40
CA GLU A 171 11.88 8.25 1.99
C GLU A 171 12.55 7.86 0.67
N GLU A 172 12.72 6.56 0.41
CA GLU A 172 13.24 6.01 -0.86
C GLU A 172 12.17 6.06 -1.96
N TRP A 173 10.88 5.93 -1.61
CA TRP A 173 9.78 6.04 -2.57
C TRP A 173 9.51 7.49 -2.99
N ALA A 174 9.56 8.43 -2.04
CA ALA A 174 9.09 9.80 -2.28
C ALA A 174 10.05 10.60 -3.17
N THR A 175 9.49 11.25 -4.18
CA THR A 175 10.22 12.23 -5.01
C THR A 175 10.54 13.50 -4.21
N ASP A 176 11.52 14.27 -4.66
CA ASP A 176 11.88 15.55 -4.03
C ASP A 176 10.71 16.52 -3.96
N LYS A 177 9.84 16.52 -4.98
CA LYS A 177 8.63 17.33 -4.98
C LYS A 177 7.66 16.91 -3.86
N VAL A 178 7.47 15.61 -3.64
CA VAL A 178 6.63 15.10 -2.54
C VAL A 178 7.21 15.51 -1.19
N LYS A 179 8.53 15.37 -1.02
CA LYS A 179 9.27 15.76 0.20
C LYS A 179 9.17 17.26 0.49
N GLN A 180 9.34 18.09 -0.53
CA GLN A 180 9.26 19.56 -0.39
C GLN A 180 7.85 20.01 -0.02
N ILE A 181 6.81 19.49 -0.69
CA ILE A 181 5.43 19.85 -0.37
C ILE A 181 5.05 19.36 1.02
N SER A 182 5.41 18.12 1.39
CA SER A 182 5.09 17.57 2.71
C SER A 182 5.73 18.37 3.85
N ALA A 183 6.93 18.92 3.65
CA ALA A 183 7.60 19.75 4.65
C ALA A 183 6.80 21.00 5.03
N THR A 184 5.98 21.52 4.11
CA THR A 184 5.09 22.67 4.36
C THR A 184 3.80 22.30 5.10
N LEU A 185 3.43 21.03 5.14
CA LEU A 185 2.19 20.56 5.76
C LEU A 185 2.36 20.38 7.27
N LYS A 186 1.33 20.79 8.02
CA LYS A 186 1.17 20.36 9.42
C LYS A 186 0.61 18.95 9.45
N PHE A 187 1.02 18.15 10.42
CA PHE A 187 0.57 16.77 10.58
C PHE A 187 -0.97 16.67 10.65
N LYS A 188 -1.63 17.54 11.44
CA LYS A 188 -3.09 17.57 11.57
C LYS A 188 -3.80 17.87 10.24
N ASP A 189 -3.23 18.76 9.42
CA ASP A 189 -3.81 19.12 8.12
C ASP A 189 -3.66 17.96 7.12
N ALA A 190 -2.50 17.30 7.12
CA ALA A 190 -2.27 16.10 6.32
C ALA A 190 -3.26 14.98 6.70
N MET A 191 -3.44 14.71 8.00
CA MET A 191 -4.42 13.75 8.51
C MET A 191 -5.83 14.10 8.08
N SER A 192 -6.20 15.38 8.22
CA SER A 192 -7.53 15.88 7.82
C SER A 192 -7.77 15.75 6.32
N GLN A 193 -6.75 15.94 5.48
CA GLN A 193 -6.86 15.74 4.03
C GLN A 193 -7.09 14.28 3.66
N ILE A 194 -6.38 13.34 4.29
CA ILE A 194 -6.61 11.89 4.05
C ILE A 194 -8.00 11.49 4.58
N ALA A 195 -8.37 11.92 5.79
CA ALA A 195 -9.65 11.61 6.42
C ALA A 195 -10.87 12.02 5.59
N LYS A 196 -10.80 13.10 4.81
CA LYS A 196 -11.88 13.49 3.88
C LYS A 196 -12.26 12.39 2.89
N PHE A 197 -11.31 11.53 2.54
CA PHE A 197 -11.49 10.45 1.57
C PHE A 197 -11.53 9.07 2.23
N CYS A 198 -11.32 9.00 3.54
CA CYS A 198 -11.52 7.81 4.35
C CYS A 198 -12.77 8.00 5.22
N LYS A 199 -13.91 7.47 4.77
CA LYS A 199 -15.19 7.57 5.50
C LYS A 199 -15.24 6.76 6.81
N ASP A 200 -14.21 5.97 7.11
CA ASP A 200 -14.09 5.17 8.34
C ASP A 200 -12.99 5.74 9.25
N THR A 201 -13.40 6.21 10.43
CA THR A 201 -12.53 6.77 11.47
C THR A 201 -11.86 5.71 12.34
N GLU A 202 -12.24 4.44 12.21
CA GLU A 202 -11.68 3.30 12.97
C GLU A 202 -10.45 2.67 12.32
N LEU A 203 -9.90 3.27 11.26
CA LEU A 203 -8.68 2.74 10.66
C LEU A 203 -7.53 2.82 11.66
N GLU A 204 -6.77 1.72 11.80
CA GLU A 204 -5.47 1.71 12.49
C GLU A 204 -4.55 2.84 11.98
N PHE A 205 -4.80 3.39 10.79
CA PHE A 205 -4.14 4.57 10.23
C PHE A 205 -4.34 5.86 11.06
N PHE A 206 -5.52 6.05 11.67
CA PHE A 206 -5.89 7.24 12.43
C PHE A 206 -5.58 7.16 13.93
N GLU A 207 -5.24 5.98 14.45
CA GLU A 207 -4.74 5.76 15.83
C GLU A 207 -3.28 6.22 16.02
#